data_AF-A0A6G8AFN0-F1
#
_entry.id   AF-A0A6G8AFN0-F1
#
_cell.length_a   1.000
_cell.length_b   1.000
_cell.length_c   1.000
_cell.angle_alpha   90.00
_cell.angle_beta   90.00
_cell.angle_gamma   90.00
#
_symmetry.space_group_name_H-M   'P 1'
#
loop_
_entity.id
_entity.type
_entity.pdbx_description
1 polymer ?
#
loop_
_entity_poly.entity_id
_entity_poly.type
_entity_poly.pdbx_seq_one_letter_code
_entity_poly.pdbx_strand_id
1 'polypeptide(L)'
;MNSPKATPCPDVSGSSRAATASEAPVLYWAAVIYGDDDPHGVAADALVAQCCARLQRQGWRVAGLLQERVPRPGGGKPAMRLHDLGSGTRICISQDLGPHSHACSLNPAALAQASAVLRQALHEGADVVLTNRFGEQEACGAGFVAELVALAQAGVAVLTVAAQRHAPAWRHFTGGVGLELAPTPAALDGWCAQLLSPRERV
;
A
#
# COMPACT_ATOMS: atom_id res chain seq x y z
N MET A 1 22.06 51.47 -58.13
CA MET A 1 22.80 50.37 -57.47
C MET A 1 22.00 49.98 -56.23
N ASN A 2 21.39 48.80 -56.33
CA ASN A 2 20.42 48.23 -55.40
C ASN A 2 21.14 47.71 -54.15
N SER A 3 20.76 48.17 -52.96
CA SER A 3 21.10 47.49 -51.69
C SER A 3 19.82 46.87 -51.12
N PRO A 4 19.80 45.58 -50.75
CA PRO A 4 18.59 44.93 -50.28
C PRO A 4 18.21 45.37 -48.85
N LYS A 5 16.92 45.62 -48.65
CA LYS A 5 16.28 45.88 -47.35
C LYS A 5 16.51 44.72 -46.39
N ALA A 6 16.97 45.03 -45.17
CA ALA A 6 17.04 44.08 -44.07
C ALA A 6 15.62 43.71 -43.61
N THR A 7 15.32 42.41 -43.60
CA THR A 7 14.09 41.84 -43.05
C THR A 7 14.17 41.81 -41.52
N PRO A 8 13.18 42.32 -40.76
CA PRO A 8 13.18 42.15 -39.31
C PRO A 8 12.78 40.73 -38.92
N CYS A 9 13.45 40.19 -37.89
CA CYS A 9 13.14 38.92 -37.26
C CYS A 9 11.72 38.93 -36.66
N PRO A 10 11.00 37.79 -36.67
CA PRO A 10 9.69 37.72 -36.03
C PRO A 10 9.83 37.79 -34.50
N ASP A 11 8.97 38.61 -33.90
CA ASP A 11 8.70 38.70 -32.47
C ASP A 11 8.18 37.36 -31.95
N VAL A 12 9.03 36.65 -31.18
CA VAL A 12 8.59 35.50 -30.40
C VAL A 12 8.07 36.00 -29.07
N SER A 13 6.89 36.61 -29.10
CA SER A 13 6.04 36.77 -27.92
C SER A 13 5.57 35.38 -27.49
N GLY A 14 6.49 34.66 -26.86
CA GLY A 14 6.25 33.41 -26.14
C GLY A 14 5.39 33.74 -24.94
N SER A 15 4.08 33.63 -25.15
CA SER A 15 3.06 33.63 -24.12
C SER A 15 3.51 32.71 -22.99
N SER A 16 3.94 33.30 -21.88
CA SER A 16 4.24 32.61 -20.63
C SER A 16 2.95 31.98 -20.16
N ARG A 17 2.70 30.73 -20.58
CA ARG A 17 1.72 29.88 -19.91
C ARG A 17 2.15 29.82 -18.45
N ALA A 18 1.30 30.39 -17.60
CA ALA A 18 1.36 30.21 -16.16
C ALA A 18 1.71 28.76 -15.88
N ALA A 19 2.73 28.57 -15.04
CA ALA A 19 3.00 27.27 -14.44
C ALA A 19 1.67 26.77 -13.89
N THR A 20 1.12 25.76 -14.57
CA THR A 20 -0.08 25.08 -14.13
C THR A 20 0.19 24.58 -12.72
N ALA A 21 -0.76 24.82 -11.84
CA ALA A 21 -0.72 24.45 -10.44
C ALA A 21 -0.05 23.09 -10.27
N SER A 22 0.98 23.06 -9.41
CA SER A 22 1.63 21.83 -8.97
C SER A 22 0.54 20.85 -8.54
N GLU A 23 0.24 19.86 -9.39
CA GLU A 23 -0.59 18.72 -9.02
C GLU A 23 0.07 18.09 -7.80
N ALA A 24 -0.55 18.24 -6.63
CA ALA A 24 -0.13 17.50 -5.46
C ALA A 24 -0.25 16.02 -5.84
N PRO A 25 0.83 15.24 -5.83
CA PRO A 25 0.78 13.86 -6.28
C PRO A 25 -0.25 13.14 -5.43
N VAL A 26 -1.22 12.50 -6.07
CA VAL A 26 -2.26 11.75 -5.39
C VAL A 26 -1.56 10.61 -4.64
N LEU A 27 -1.50 10.70 -3.32
CA LEU A 27 -0.68 9.80 -2.48
C LEU A 27 -1.41 8.46 -2.33
N TYR A 28 -1.25 7.59 -3.32
CA TYR A 28 -1.82 6.24 -3.35
C TYR A 28 -1.16 5.27 -2.37
N TRP A 29 -0.14 5.70 -1.62
CA TRP A 29 0.65 4.84 -0.76
C TRP A 29 0.60 5.35 0.67
N ALA A 30 0.17 4.50 1.59
CA ALA A 30 0.30 4.74 3.02
C ALA A 30 0.79 3.49 3.73
N ALA A 31 1.71 3.68 4.68
CA ALA A 31 2.16 2.65 5.60
C ALA A 31 1.95 3.12 7.04
N VAL A 32 1.26 2.32 7.84
CA VAL A 32 1.26 2.49 9.30
C VAL A 32 2.59 1.95 9.83
N ILE A 33 3.40 2.83 10.41
CA ILE A 33 4.71 2.49 10.93
C ILE A 33 4.62 2.22 12.43
N TYR A 34 4.99 1.01 12.86
CA TYR A 34 4.98 0.64 14.28
C TYR A 34 6.41 0.50 14.84
N GLY A 35 6.57 0.89 16.10
CA GLY A 35 7.85 0.88 16.82
C GLY A 35 8.08 -0.37 17.67
N ASP A 36 9.10 -0.31 18.52
CA ASP A 36 9.49 -1.41 19.40
C ASP A 36 8.49 -1.65 20.56
N ASP A 37 7.61 -0.69 20.82
CA ASP A 37 6.49 -0.78 21.75
C ASP A 37 5.37 -1.73 21.25
N ASP A 38 5.36 -2.02 19.95
CA ASP A 38 4.53 -3.06 19.32
C ASP A 38 5.39 -4.01 18.49
N PRO A 39 6.20 -4.88 19.11
CA PRO A 39 7.27 -5.64 18.43
C PRO A 39 6.74 -6.59 17.33
N HIS A 40 5.43 -6.85 17.32
CA HIS A 40 4.76 -7.68 16.34
C HIS A 40 3.71 -6.92 15.52
N GLY A 41 3.57 -5.61 15.69
CA GLY A 41 2.61 -4.77 14.98
C GLY A 41 1.15 -5.18 15.21
N VAL A 42 0.83 -5.82 16.35
CA VAL A 42 -0.52 -6.34 16.63
C VAL A 42 -1.50 -5.20 16.88
N ALA A 43 -1.06 -4.14 17.57
CA ALA A 43 -1.88 -2.96 17.76
C ALA A 43 -2.08 -2.22 16.43
N ALA A 44 -1.03 -2.13 15.60
CA ALA A 44 -1.13 -1.57 14.25
C ALA A 44 -2.09 -2.36 13.35
N ASP A 45 -2.00 -3.70 13.32
CA ASP A 45 -2.91 -4.56 12.56
C ASP A 45 -4.37 -4.34 13.01
N ALA A 46 -4.62 -4.28 14.31
CA ALA A 46 -5.96 -4.03 14.86
C ALA A 46 -6.50 -2.64 14.47
N LEU A 47 -5.65 -1.62 14.48
CA LEU A 47 -6.01 -0.25 14.08
C LEU A 47 -6.42 -0.18 12.62
N VAL A 48 -5.62 -0.80 11.75
CA VAL A 48 -5.90 -0.86 10.32
C VAL A 48 -7.15 -1.67 10.02
N ALA A 49 -7.36 -2.80 10.71
CA ALA A 49 -8.59 -3.58 10.59
C ALA A 49 -9.84 -2.77 10.94
N GLN A 50 -9.79 -1.98 12.02
CA GLN A 50 -10.89 -1.08 12.42
C GLN A 50 -11.14 0.02 11.39
N CYS A 51 -10.08 0.59 10.81
CA CYS A 51 -10.17 1.57 9.74
C CYS A 51 -10.85 0.98 8.49
N CYS A 52 -10.39 -0.18 8.00
CA CYS A 52 -10.98 -0.89 6.86
C CYS A 52 -12.47 -1.19 7.10
N ALA A 53 -12.83 -1.72 8.27
CA ALA A 53 -14.22 -2.01 8.61
C ALA A 53 -15.10 -0.74 8.68
N ARG A 54 -14.54 0.40 9.09
CA ARG A 54 -15.24 1.69 9.07
C ARG A 54 -15.46 2.18 7.64
N LEU A 55 -14.45 2.11 6.78
CA LEU A 55 -14.57 2.48 5.36
C LEU A 55 -15.61 1.61 4.64
N GLN A 56 -15.62 0.29 4.87
CA GLN A 56 -16.63 -0.62 4.33
C GLN A 56 -18.05 -0.21 4.76
N ARG A 57 -18.26 0.14 6.03
CA ARG A 57 -19.55 0.65 6.53
C ARG A 57 -19.98 1.98 5.93
N GLN A 58 -19.02 2.77 5.42
CA GLN A 58 -19.27 4.00 4.68
C GLN A 58 -19.53 3.77 3.18
N GLY A 59 -19.55 2.50 2.73
CA GLY A 59 -19.83 2.13 1.34
C GLY A 59 -18.61 2.06 0.42
N TRP A 60 -17.39 2.19 0.97
CA TRP A 60 -16.16 2.05 0.19
C TRP A 60 -15.90 0.59 -0.17
N ARG A 61 -15.42 0.35 -1.40
CA ARG A 61 -14.93 -0.97 -1.81
C ARG A 61 -13.53 -1.19 -1.26
N VAL A 62 -13.46 -1.68 -0.03
CA VAL A 62 -12.21 -2.08 0.62
C VAL A 62 -11.96 -3.55 0.39
N ALA A 63 -10.79 -3.88 -0.16
CA ALA A 63 -10.37 -5.25 -0.43
C ALA A 63 -8.93 -5.48 0.05
N GLY A 64 -8.45 -6.71 -0.13
CA GLY A 64 -7.06 -7.08 0.17
C GLY A 64 -6.91 -7.94 1.43
N LEU A 65 -5.75 -7.88 2.07
CA LEU A 65 -5.26 -8.92 2.99
C LEU A 65 -4.81 -8.31 4.32
N LEU A 66 -5.52 -8.65 5.40
CA LEU A 66 -5.09 -8.35 6.76
C LEU A 66 -4.24 -9.50 7.31
N GLN A 67 -3.07 -9.21 7.87
CA GLN A 67 -2.26 -10.24 8.52
C GLN A 67 -2.74 -10.49 9.96
N GLU A 68 -2.86 -11.76 10.33
CA GLU A 68 -3.20 -12.23 11.66
C GLU A 68 -2.10 -13.18 12.18
N ARG A 69 -1.69 -12.99 13.43
CA ARG A 69 -0.82 -13.94 14.14
C ARG A 69 -1.67 -14.86 15.00
N VAL A 70 -1.66 -16.15 14.71
CA VAL A 70 -2.50 -17.14 15.38
C VAL A 70 -1.64 -18.03 16.28
N PRO A 71 -1.89 -18.04 17.60
CA PRO A 71 -1.22 -18.98 18.51
C PRO A 71 -1.40 -20.42 18.04
N ARG A 72 -0.33 -21.22 18.09
CA ARG A 72 -0.40 -22.64 17.75
C ARG A 72 -0.78 -23.47 18.98
N PRO A 73 -1.70 -24.44 18.83
CA PRO A 73 -1.94 -25.43 19.89
C PRO A 73 -0.63 -26.14 20.25
N GLY A 74 -0.29 -26.21 21.53
CA GLY A 74 0.95 -26.84 22.01
C GLY A 74 2.18 -25.92 22.08
N GLY A 75 2.03 -24.63 21.79
CA GLY A 75 3.13 -23.65 21.85
C GLY A 75 3.94 -23.54 20.56
N GLY A 76 5.00 -22.73 20.58
CA GLY A 76 5.86 -22.47 19.41
C GLY A 76 5.55 -21.14 18.70
N LYS A 77 6.21 -20.91 17.55
CA LYS A 77 6.04 -19.67 16.78
C LYS A 77 4.59 -19.56 16.27
N PRO A 78 3.88 -18.44 16.51
CA PRO A 78 2.54 -18.22 15.98
C PRO A 78 2.49 -18.44 14.48
N ALA A 79 1.41 -19.07 14.01
CA ALA A 79 1.14 -19.16 12.58
C ALA A 79 0.81 -17.76 12.03
N MET A 80 1.27 -17.48 10.82
CA MET A 80 0.87 -16.29 10.07
C MET A 80 -0.26 -16.66 9.13
N ARG A 81 -1.33 -15.88 9.18
CA ARG A 81 -2.53 -16.04 8.36
C ARG A 81 -2.85 -14.71 7.72
N LEU A 82 -3.42 -14.75 6.52
CA LEU A 82 -3.98 -13.59 5.86
C LEU A 82 -5.50 -13.74 5.81
N HIS A 83 -6.22 -12.68 6.14
CA HIS A 83 -7.66 -12.58 6.05
C HIS A 83 -7.99 -11.71 4.85
N ASP A 84 -8.65 -12.31 3.86
CA ASP A 84 -9.21 -11.58 2.72
C ASP A 84 -10.42 -10.75 3.18
N LEU A 85 -10.27 -9.43 3.11
CA LEU A 85 -11.28 -8.47 3.54
C LEU A 85 -12.54 -8.45 2.66
N GLY A 86 -12.45 -8.95 1.43
CA GLY A 86 -13.58 -9.03 0.50
C GLY A 86 -14.42 -10.28 0.71
N SER A 87 -13.77 -11.45 0.76
CA SER A 87 -14.49 -12.73 0.90
C SER A 87 -14.67 -13.22 2.34
N GLY A 88 -13.90 -12.68 3.29
CA GLY A 88 -13.81 -13.20 4.67
C GLY A 88 -12.98 -14.49 4.80
N THR A 89 -12.40 -14.97 3.70
CA THR A 89 -11.60 -16.21 3.69
C THR A 89 -10.28 -15.98 4.42
N ARG A 90 -9.79 -17.04 5.08
CA ARG A 90 -8.49 -17.01 5.76
C ARG A 90 -7.50 -17.97 5.13
N ILE A 91 -6.30 -17.48 4.82
CA ILE A 91 -5.22 -18.19 4.12
C ILE A 91 -4.04 -18.35 5.08
N CYS A 92 -3.67 -19.59 5.43
CA CYS A 92 -2.50 -19.83 6.29
C CYS A 92 -1.22 -19.75 5.45
N ILE A 93 -0.45 -18.68 5.61
CA ILE A 93 0.76 -18.44 4.82
C ILE A 93 2.03 -19.01 5.48
N SER A 94 1.96 -19.45 6.73
CA SER A 94 3.07 -20.11 7.41
C SER A 94 2.88 -21.62 7.48
N GLN A 95 3.91 -22.40 7.14
CA GLN A 95 3.93 -23.85 7.31
C GLN A 95 4.90 -24.27 8.41
N ASP A 96 4.50 -25.29 9.15
CA ASP A 96 5.40 -26.01 10.06
C ASP A 96 6.11 -27.09 9.25
N LEU A 97 7.45 -27.01 9.17
CA LEU A 97 8.28 -27.99 8.47
C LEU A 97 8.67 -29.17 9.39
N GLY A 98 8.11 -29.23 10.61
CA GLY A 98 8.30 -30.31 11.56
C GLY A 98 9.27 -29.95 12.70
N PRO A 99 9.45 -30.88 13.66
CA PRO A 99 10.08 -30.62 14.97
C PRO A 99 11.57 -30.24 14.92
N HIS A 100 12.23 -30.36 13.77
CA HIS A 100 13.63 -29.98 13.57
C HIS A 100 13.80 -28.64 12.86
N SER A 101 12.71 -27.97 12.45
CA SER A 101 12.77 -26.66 11.80
C SER A 101 12.67 -25.53 12.81
N HIS A 102 13.76 -24.80 13.01
CA HIS A 102 13.78 -23.60 13.85
C HIS A 102 13.11 -22.37 13.18
N ALA A 103 12.72 -22.49 11.91
CA ALA A 103 12.04 -21.45 11.14
C ALA A 103 10.67 -21.93 10.64
N CYS A 104 9.64 -21.09 10.82
CA CYS A 104 8.37 -21.25 10.14
C CYS A 104 8.59 -20.69 8.72
N SER A 105 8.51 -21.53 7.70
CA SER A 105 8.66 -21.10 6.31
C SER A 105 7.35 -20.52 5.81
N LEU A 106 7.42 -19.62 4.84
CA LEU A 106 6.25 -19.24 4.06
C LEU A 106 5.83 -20.39 3.14
N ASN A 107 4.52 -20.55 2.96
CA ASN A 107 3.91 -21.51 2.05
C ASN A 107 3.71 -20.85 0.67
N PRO A 108 4.44 -21.28 -0.38
CA PRO A 108 4.35 -20.66 -1.70
C PRO A 108 2.96 -20.73 -2.32
N ALA A 109 2.22 -21.83 -2.12
CA ALA A 109 0.87 -21.97 -2.66
C ALA A 109 -0.11 -20.99 -1.98
N ALA A 110 0.05 -20.79 -0.67
CA ALA A 110 -0.73 -19.82 0.08
C ALA A 110 -0.40 -18.37 -0.33
N LEU A 111 0.87 -18.07 -0.62
CA LEU A 111 1.27 -16.76 -1.17
C LEU A 111 0.70 -16.54 -2.58
N ALA A 112 0.68 -17.56 -3.44
CA ALA A 112 0.06 -17.46 -4.76
C ALA A 112 -1.46 -17.18 -4.66
N GLN A 113 -2.14 -17.81 -3.69
CA GLN A 113 -3.54 -17.53 -3.40
C GLN A 113 -3.75 -16.08 -2.93
N ALA A 114 -2.90 -15.60 -2.02
CA ALA A 114 -2.94 -14.21 -1.54
C ALA A 114 -2.69 -13.21 -2.67
N SER A 115 -1.71 -13.48 -3.54
CA SER A 115 -1.43 -12.70 -4.74
C SER A 115 -2.64 -12.64 -5.69
N ALA A 116 -3.42 -13.73 -5.82
CA ALA A 116 -4.66 -13.73 -6.59
C ALA A 116 -5.75 -12.82 -5.98
N VAL A 117 -5.85 -12.72 -4.65
CA VAL A 117 -6.78 -11.81 -3.97
C VAL A 117 -6.48 -10.35 -4.34
N LEU A 118 -5.20 -9.94 -4.33
CA LEU A 118 -4.81 -8.58 -4.70
C LEU A 118 -5.10 -8.26 -6.17
N ARG A 119 -4.86 -9.22 -7.08
CA ARG A 119 -5.23 -9.06 -8.49
C ARG A 119 -6.74 -8.96 -8.69
N GLN A 120 -7.52 -9.73 -7.94
CA GLN A 120 -8.98 -9.66 -8.00
C GLN A 120 -9.49 -8.30 -7.50
N ALA A 121 -8.92 -7.79 -6.40
CA ALA A 121 -9.26 -6.46 -5.88
C ALA A 121 -9.04 -5.35 -6.92
N LEU A 122 -7.94 -5.45 -7.69
CA LEU A 122 -7.70 -4.55 -8.82
C LEU A 122 -8.79 -4.70 -9.90
N HIS A 123 -9.11 -5.93 -10.30
CA HIS A 123 -10.09 -6.20 -11.36
C HIS A 123 -11.51 -5.72 -11.00
N GLU A 124 -11.91 -5.87 -9.73
CA GLU A 124 -13.22 -5.46 -9.22
C GLU A 124 -13.33 -3.95 -8.94
N GLY A 125 -12.22 -3.21 -9.11
CA GLY A 125 -12.17 -1.76 -8.92
C GLY A 125 -12.31 -1.37 -7.46
N ALA A 126 -11.50 -1.97 -6.59
CA ALA A 126 -11.39 -1.56 -5.19
C ALA A 126 -10.99 -0.07 -5.08
N ASP A 127 -11.59 0.64 -4.13
CA ASP A 127 -11.24 2.02 -3.83
C ASP A 127 -9.99 2.08 -2.92
N VAL A 128 -9.90 1.12 -2.00
CA VAL A 128 -8.78 0.95 -1.06
C VAL A 128 -8.41 -0.52 -0.99
N VAL A 129 -7.11 -0.81 -1.09
CA VAL A 129 -6.56 -2.14 -0.86
C VAL A 129 -5.63 -2.12 0.35
N LEU A 130 -6.00 -2.88 1.37
CA LEU A 130 -5.08 -3.26 2.43
C LEU A 130 -4.19 -4.39 1.92
N THR A 131 -2.90 -4.21 2.05
CA THR A 131 -1.93 -5.20 1.59
C THR A 131 -1.32 -5.91 2.78
N ASN A 132 -0.59 -6.98 2.50
CA ASN A 132 0.22 -7.64 3.52
C ASN A 132 1.19 -6.63 4.19
N ARG A 133 1.76 -7.04 5.32
CA ARG A 133 2.85 -6.33 5.98
C ARG A 133 4.04 -6.15 5.04
N PHE A 134 4.45 -4.91 4.80
CA PHE A 134 5.67 -4.59 4.08
C PHE A 134 6.89 -4.95 4.95
N GLY A 135 7.75 -5.82 4.41
CA GLY A 135 8.95 -6.26 5.10
C GLY A 135 10.07 -6.57 4.13
N GLU A 136 10.94 -7.51 4.54
CA GLU A 136 12.16 -7.86 3.80
C GLU A 136 11.86 -8.38 2.39
N GLN A 137 10.78 -9.16 2.21
CA GLN A 137 10.44 -9.72 0.90
C GLN A 137 10.11 -8.62 -0.10
N GLU A 138 9.24 -7.68 0.27
CA GLU A 138 8.86 -6.56 -0.59
C GLU A 138 10.02 -5.58 -0.79
N ALA A 139 10.83 -5.34 0.24
CA ALA A 139 12.04 -4.52 0.16
C ALA A 139 13.06 -5.07 -0.86
N CYS A 140 13.16 -6.39 -1.00
CA CYS A 140 14.02 -7.04 -1.98
C CYS A 140 13.37 -7.23 -3.37
N GLY A 141 12.18 -6.66 -3.62
CA GLY A 141 11.46 -6.81 -4.89
C GLY A 141 10.73 -8.14 -5.06
N ALA A 142 10.60 -8.93 -3.97
CA ALA A 142 9.82 -10.16 -3.92
C ALA A 142 8.45 -9.90 -3.24
N GLY A 143 7.74 -10.97 -2.87
CA GLY A 143 6.42 -10.85 -2.24
C GLY A 143 5.37 -10.33 -3.23
N PHE A 144 4.63 -9.30 -2.84
CA PHE A 144 3.49 -8.77 -3.60
C PHE A 144 3.80 -7.51 -4.42
N VAL A 145 5.08 -7.19 -4.63
CA VAL A 145 5.53 -5.94 -5.27
C VAL A 145 4.84 -5.68 -6.62
N ALA A 146 4.69 -6.70 -7.47
CA ALA A 146 4.03 -6.56 -8.77
C ALA A 146 2.55 -6.14 -8.62
N GLU A 147 1.82 -6.77 -7.69
CA GLU A 147 0.42 -6.44 -7.39
C GLU A 147 0.29 -5.04 -6.80
N LEU A 148 1.17 -4.67 -5.88
CA LEU A 148 1.20 -3.33 -5.26
C LEU A 148 1.32 -2.25 -6.33
N VAL A 149 2.31 -2.40 -7.23
CA VAL A 149 2.56 -1.42 -8.30
C VAL A 149 1.36 -1.31 -9.24
N ALA A 150 0.76 -2.45 -9.63
CA ALA A 150 -0.42 -2.46 -10.50
C ALA A 150 -1.62 -1.75 -9.87
N LEU A 151 -1.85 -1.93 -8.56
CA LEU A 151 -2.91 -1.23 -7.82
C LEU A 151 -2.71 0.28 -7.84
N ALA A 152 -1.50 0.75 -7.51
CA ALA A 152 -1.20 2.17 -7.49
C ALA A 152 -1.27 2.80 -8.90
N GLN A 153 -0.82 2.11 -9.94
CA GLN A 153 -0.93 2.57 -11.34
C GLN A 153 -2.39 2.71 -11.79
N ALA A 154 -3.30 1.90 -11.24
CA ALA A 154 -4.74 2.00 -11.48
C ALA A 154 -5.44 3.07 -10.62
N GLY A 155 -4.68 3.83 -9.82
CA GLY A 155 -5.23 4.87 -8.94
C GLY A 155 -6.00 4.34 -7.74
N VAL A 156 -5.75 3.08 -7.35
CA VAL A 156 -6.26 2.45 -6.13
C VAL A 156 -5.40 2.87 -4.95
N ALA A 157 -6.01 3.27 -3.84
CA ALA A 157 -5.27 3.61 -2.63
C ALA A 157 -4.77 2.34 -1.94
N VAL A 158 -3.47 2.27 -1.69
CA VAL A 158 -2.79 1.14 -1.07
C VAL A 158 -2.37 1.49 0.35
N LEU A 159 -2.89 0.71 1.30
CA LEU A 159 -2.51 0.75 2.71
C LEU A 159 -1.67 -0.48 3.06
N THR A 160 -0.62 -0.30 3.85
CA THR A 160 0.17 -1.40 4.45
C THR A 160 0.51 -1.10 5.91
N VAL A 161 1.13 -2.07 6.56
CA VAL A 161 1.73 -1.94 7.89
C VAL A 161 3.21 -2.27 7.74
N ALA A 162 4.10 -1.52 8.37
CA ALA A 162 5.54 -1.77 8.34
C ALA A 162 6.19 -1.52 9.70
N ALA A 163 7.21 -2.30 10.02
CA ALA A 163 8.03 -2.02 11.20
C ALA A 163 8.90 -0.78 10.96
N GLN A 164 9.22 -0.02 12.01
CA GLN A 164 10.10 1.16 11.93
C GLN A 164 11.41 0.88 11.18
N ARG A 165 12.02 -0.29 11.39
CA ARG A 165 13.25 -0.72 10.68
C ARG A 165 13.10 -0.85 9.16
N HIS A 166 11.88 -1.05 8.66
CA HIS A 166 11.58 -1.16 7.23
C HIS A 166 11.11 0.17 6.61
N ALA A 167 10.97 1.24 7.40
CA ALA A 167 10.59 2.56 6.88
C ALA A 167 11.54 3.09 5.78
N PRO A 168 12.88 2.95 5.87
CA PRO A 168 13.76 3.35 4.77
C PRO A 168 13.50 2.57 3.47
N ALA A 169 13.22 1.27 3.57
CA ALA A 169 12.88 0.44 2.42
C ALA A 169 11.52 0.82 1.82
N TRP A 170 10.54 1.15 2.66
CA TRP A 170 9.24 1.68 2.23
C TRP A 170 9.38 2.99 1.44
N ARG A 171 10.19 3.94 1.93
CA ARG A 171 10.47 5.20 1.22
C ARG A 171 11.11 4.94 -0.13
N HIS A 172 12.08 4.02 -0.19
CA HIS A 172 12.73 3.65 -1.44
C HIS A 172 11.74 3.02 -2.43
N PHE A 173 10.96 2.04 -1.97
CA PHE A 173 9.94 1.35 -2.77
C PHE A 173 8.91 2.32 -3.38
N THR A 174 8.45 3.28 -2.59
CA THR A 174 7.46 4.27 -3.02
C THR A 174 8.08 5.49 -3.74
N GLY A 175 9.40 5.53 -3.94
CA GLY A 175 10.07 6.70 -4.54
C GLY A 175 9.92 7.98 -3.70
N GLY A 176 9.70 7.86 -2.39
CA GLY A 176 9.53 8.97 -1.46
C GLY A 176 8.13 9.60 -1.43
N VAL A 177 7.19 9.11 -2.24
CA VAL A 177 5.80 9.61 -2.24
C VAL A 177 4.87 8.82 -1.31
N GLY A 178 5.36 7.79 -0.63
CA GLY A 178 4.59 7.04 0.35
C GLY A 178 4.43 7.78 1.67
N LEU A 179 3.18 7.91 2.14
CA LEU A 179 2.90 8.43 3.47
C LEU A 179 3.30 7.43 4.55
N GLU A 180 3.98 7.92 5.58
CA GLU A 180 4.22 7.20 6.82
C GLU A 180 3.25 7.70 7.88
N LEU A 181 2.36 6.82 8.32
CA LEU A 181 1.34 7.13 9.31
C LEU A 181 1.78 6.63 10.67
N ALA A 182 1.63 7.48 11.68
CA ALA A 182 1.72 7.05 13.07
C ALA A 182 0.65 5.98 13.36
N PRO A 183 0.91 5.00 14.24
CA PRO A 183 -0.03 3.93 14.58
C PRO A 183 -1.13 4.46 15.50
N THR A 184 -1.92 5.39 15.00
CA THR A 184 -2.97 6.10 15.73
C THR A 184 -4.23 6.20 14.88
N PRO A 185 -5.42 6.22 15.50
CA PRO A 185 -6.68 6.43 14.76
C PRO A 185 -6.68 7.75 13.98
N ALA A 186 -6.16 8.83 14.58
CA ALA A 186 -6.15 10.16 13.99
C ALA A 186 -5.34 10.24 12.69
N ALA A 187 -4.19 9.56 12.61
CA ALA A 187 -3.38 9.54 11.39
C ALA A 187 -4.08 8.79 10.24
N LEU A 188 -4.70 7.64 10.54
CA LEU A 188 -5.50 6.90 9.55
C LEU A 188 -6.72 7.70 9.10
N ASP A 189 -7.43 8.35 10.03
CA ASP A 189 -8.59 9.17 9.71
C ASP A 189 -8.23 10.39 8.85
N GLY A 190 -7.10 11.03 9.13
CA GLY A 190 -6.57 12.11 8.30
C GLY A 190 -6.19 11.65 6.90
N TRP A 191 -5.66 10.43 6.75
CA TRP A 191 -5.38 9.84 5.44
C TRP A 191 -6.67 9.49 4.69
N CYS A 192 -7.64 8.84 5.34
CA CYS A 192 -8.94 8.53 4.73
C CYS A 192 -9.67 9.80 4.26
N ALA A 193 -9.63 10.88 5.04
CA ALA A 193 -10.24 12.15 4.67
C ALA A 193 -9.63 12.76 3.39
N GLN A 194 -8.33 12.57 3.16
CA GLN A 194 -7.67 13.00 1.92
C GLN A 194 -8.13 12.17 0.72
N LEU A 195 -8.39 10.86 0.89
CA LEU A 195 -8.97 10.01 -0.17
C LEU A 195 -10.41 10.40 -0.51
N LEU A 196 -11.17 10.84 0.50
CA LEU A 196 -12.58 11.25 0.43
C LEU A 196 -12.80 12.65 -0.16
N SER A 197 -11.77 13.49 -0.17
CA SER A 197 -11.85 14.83 -0.75
C SER A 197 -12.20 14.74 -2.23
N PRO A 198 -13.03 15.64 -2.80
CA PRO A 198 -13.49 15.53 -4.18
C PRO A 198 -12.32 15.34 -5.14
N ARG A 199 -12.12 14.09 -5.57
CA ARG A 199 -11.20 13.77 -6.66
C ARG A 199 -11.85 14.42 -7.87
N GLU A 200 -11.21 15.41 -8.49
CA GLU A 200 -11.57 15.82 -9.84
C GLU A 200 -11.39 14.59 -10.74
N ARG A 201 -12.44 13.78 -10.86
CA ARG A 201 -12.52 12.67 -11.81
C ARG A 201 -12.68 13.33 -13.18
N VAL A 202 -11.55 13.55 -13.85
CA VAL A 202 -11.49 13.94 -15.26
C VAL A 202 -12.15 12.87 -16.12
#